data_AF-A0A4R0GEA2-F1
#
_entry.id   AF-A0A4R0GEA2-F1
#
_cell.length_a   1.000
_cell.length_b   1.000
_cell.length_c   1.000
_cell.angle_alpha   90.00
_cell.angle_beta   90.00
_cell.angle_gamma   90.00
#
_symmetry.space_group_name_H-M   'P 1'
#
loop_
_entity.id
_entity.type
_entity.pdbx_description
1 polymer ?
#
loop_
_entity_poly.entity_id
_entity_poly.type
_entity_poly.pdbx_seq_one_letter_code
_entity_poly.pdbx_strand_id
1 'polypeptide(L)'
;MTSERETVEVDPVLFQAVYDSPASLPGRHRWTTPEADVRRIEKLLGLPTRSIGAPLWVSGDQPDCPKCARRITWYDIVSSALKGMHDPTMIATVILGERRYVNTGLPAGIAGVRCADCRSPIEGLRSFKCHNWAYAFEELTAVRQRMAGGSVLGEQREQVAQPGPPVE
;
A
#
# COMPACT_ATOMS: atom_id res chain seq x y z
N MET A 1 7.47 -12.58 21.62
CA MET A 1 6.07 -12.52 21.16
C MET A 1 6.10 -12.00 19.75
N THR A 2 5.62 -12.78 18.78
CA THR A 2 5.53 -12.37 17.37
C THR A 2 4.22 -11.62 17.20
N SER A 3 4.26 -10.30 16.98
CA SER A 3 3.06 -9.53 16.64
C SER A 3 2.39 -10.14 15.42
N GLU A 4 1.11 -10.47 15.54
CA GLU A 4 0.35 -11.08 14.45
C GLU A 4 0.25 -10.11 13.27
N ARG A 5 0.35 -10.68 12.05
CA ARG A 5 0.23 -9.93 10.81
C ARG A 5 -1.23 -9.90 10.41
N GLU A 6 -1.95 -8.88 10.82
CA GLU A 6 -3.38 -8.77 10.50
C GLU A 6 -3.62 -7.92 9.25
N THR A 7 -4.57 -8.37 8.42
CA THR A 7 -5.10 -7.61 7.29
C THR A 7 -6.58 -7.39 7.56
N VAL A 8 -6.97 -6.13 7.77
CA VAL A 8 -8.27 -5.75 8.32
C VAL A 8 -9.04 -4.97 7.26
N GLU A 9 -10.32 -5.31 7.07
CA GLU A 9 -11.25 -4.52 6.23
C GLU A 9 -11.63 -3.23 6.96
N VAL A 10 -11.59 -2.10 6.27
CA VAL A 10 -11.82 -0.76 6.85
C VAL A 10 -12.77 0.07 6.00
N ASP A 11 -13.41 1.06 6.62
CA ASP A 11 -14.29 1.99 5.92
C ASP A 11 -13.51 2.93 4.98
N PRO A 12 -14.19 3.58 4.01
CA PRO A 12 -13.57 4.50 3.06
C PRO A 12 -12.75 5.65 3.65
N VAL A 13 -13.13 6.19 4.81
CA VAL A 13 -12.50 7.36 5.43
C VAL A 13 -11.24 6.94 6.20
N LEU A 14 -11.32 5.84 6.96
CA LEU A 14 -10.17 5.24 7.63
C LEU A 14 -9.13 4.74 6.62
N PHE A 15 -9.58 4.14 5.51
CA PHE A 15 -8.71 3.83 4.39
C PHE A 15 -8.01 5.09 3.87
N GLN A 16 -8.75 6.17 3.59
CA GLN A 16 -8.17 7.41 3.04
C GLN A 16 -7.16 8.06 3.99
N ALA A 17 -7.39 8.02 5.30
CA ALA A 17 -6.47 8.53 6.32
C ALA A 17 -5.18 7.71 6.45
N VAL A 18 -5.23 6.41 6.12
CA VAL A 18 -4.04 5.55 6.00
C VAL A 18 -3.39 5.67 4.61
N TYR A 19 -4.16 6.01 3.58
CA TYR A 19 -3.75 6.06 2.17
C TYR A 19 -2.98 7.34 1.80
N ASP A 20 -2.11 7.83 2.68
CA ASP A 20 -1.44 9.13 2.48
C ASP A 20 -0.38 9.05 1.38
N SER A 21 -0.80 9.27 0.12
CA SER A 21 0.03 9.26 -1.10
C SER A 21 0.76 7.90 -1.38
N PRO A 22 1.44 7.70 -2.53
CA PRO A 22 2.51 6.70 -2.61
C PRO A 22 3.70 7.03 -1.69
N ALA A 23 3.77 8.27 -1.18
CA ALA A 23 4.82 8.75 -0.29
C ALA A 23 4.84 8.12 1.11
N SER A 24 3.77 7.47 1.55
CA SER A 24 3.69 6.69 2.80
C SER A 24 4.36 5.31 2.72
N LEU A 25 4.70 4.82 1.53
CA LEU A 25 5.23 3.46 1.37
C LEU A 25 6.63 3.30 2.01
N PRO A 26 6.85 2.31 2.90
CA PRO A 26 8.13 2.12 3.60
C PRO A 26 9.23 1.55 2.67
N GLY A 27 10.49 1.76 3.06
CA GLY A 27 11.67 1.33 2.30
C GLY A 27 12.30 2.44 1.46
N ARG A 28 13.53 2.22 0.99
CA ARG A 28 14.32 3.24 0.28
C ARG A 28 13.75 3.60 -1.10
N HIS A 29 13.16 2.64 -1.82
CA HIS A 29 12.70 2.80 -3.20
C HIS A 29 11.22 2.48 -3.33
N ARG A 30 10.56 3.13 -4.29
CA ARG A 30 9.15 2.96 -4.64
C ARG A 30 9.02 2.93 -6.16
N TRP A 31 8.26 2.01 -6.70
CA TRP A 31 8.08 1.85 -8.14
C TRP A 31 6.75 1.17 -8.47
N THR A 32 6.32 1.25 -9.72
CA THR A 32 5.10 0.59 -10.21
C THR A 32 5.43 -0.73 -10.90
N THR A 33 4.49 -1.68 -10.81
CA THR A 33 4.50 -2.89 -11.64
C THR A 33 4.26 -2.51 -13.10
N PRO A 34 5.14 -2.88 -14.05
CA PRO A 34 4.93 -2.60 -15.46
C PRO A 34 3.69 -3.30 -16.01
N GLU A 35 3.04 -2.67 -16.99
CA GLU A 35 1.82 -3.15 -17.64
C GLU A 35 1.88 -4.62 -18.09
N ALA A 36 3.02 -5.07 -18.63
CA ALA A 36 3.22 -6.47 -19.03
C ALA A 36 3.09 -7.46 -17.86
N ASP A 37 3.58 -7.11 -16.67
CA ASP A 37 3.41 -7.93 -15.47
C ASP A 37 1.99 -7.81 -14.89
N VAL A 38 1.30 -6.68 -15.07
CA VAL A 38 -0.14 -6.56 -14.72
C VAL A 38 -0.97 -7.55 -15.54
N ARG A 39 -0.74 -7.67 -16.86
CA ARG A 39 -1.43 -8.67 -17.69
C ARG A 39 -1.08 -10.11 -17.30
N ARG A 40 0.14 -10.37 -16.82
CA ARG A 40 0.51 -11.69 -16.25
C ARG A 40 -0.23 -11.99 -14.95
N ILE A 41 -0.47 -10.99 -14.10
CA ILE A 41 -1.27 -11.13 -12.87
C ILE A 41 -2.73 -11.47 -13.21
N GLU A 42 -3.36 -10.75 -14.14
CA GLU A 42 -4.74 -11.05 -14.55
C GLU A 42 -4.90 -12.49 -15.04
N LYS A 43 -4.02 -12.92 -15.96
CA LYS A 43 -4.01 -14.29 -16.46
C LYS A 43 -3.79 -15.33 -15.35
N LEU A 44 -2.94 -15.02 -14.37
CA LEU A 44 -2.64 -15.89 -13.23
C LEU A 44 -3.81 -15.99 -12.24
N LEU A 45 -4.67 -14.97 -12.16
CA LEU A 45 -5.85 -14.92 -11.30
C LEU A 45 -7.16 -15.28 -12.03
N GLY A 46 -7.10 -15.64 -13.32
CA GLY A 46 -8.29 -15.94 -14.13
C GLY A 46 -9.16 -14.71 -14.45
N LEU A 47 -8.62 -13.50 -14.31
CA LEU A 47 -9.33 -12.26 -14.56
C LEU A 47 -9.42 -11.92 -16.06
N PRO A 48 -10.50 -11.25 -16.51
CA PRO A 48 -10.55 -10.63 -17.82
C PRO A 48 -9.38 -9.67 -18.05
N THR A 49 -8.93 -9.57 -19.30
CA THR A 49 -7.87 -8.64 -19.67
C THR A 49 -8.33 -7.19 -19.47
N ARG A 50 -7.54 -6.37 -18.77
CA ARG A 50 -7.85 -4.98 -18.38
C ARG A 50 -8.85 -4.81 -17.22
N SER A 51 -9.08 -5.83 -16.40
CA SER A 51 -9.74 -5.68 -15.09
C SER A 51 -8.91 -4.85 -14.10
N ILE A 52 -7.57 -4.94 -14.13
CA ILE A 52 -6.67 -4.13 -13.30
C ILE A 52 -6.34 -2.83 -14.05
N GLY A 53 -7.01 -1.75 -13.65
CA GLY A 53 -6.85 -0.39 -14.22
C GLY A 53 -6.03 0.60 -13.37
N ALA A 54 -5.62 0.23 -12.16
CA ALA A 54 -4.88 1.10 -11.24
C ALA A 54 -3.41 0.68 -11.08
N PRO A 55 -2.47 1.62 -10.84
CA PRO A 55 -1.06 1.30 -10.66
C PRO A 55 -0.81 0.43 -9.43
N LEU A 56 -0.21 -0.74 -9.64
CA LEU A 56 0.20 -1.66 -8.59
C LEU A 56 1.62 -1.29 -8.10
N TRP A 57 1.68 -0.53 -7.01
CA TRP A 57 2.90 -0.02 -6.40
C TRP A 57 3.62 -1.07 -5.56
N VAL A 58 4.95 -1.00 -5.55
CA VAL A 58 5.84 -1.82 -4.74
C VAL A 58 6.88 -0.91 -4.09
N SER A 59 7.30 -1.23 -2.86
CA SER A 59 8.39 -0.53 -2.20
C SER A 59 9.30 -1.48 -1.43
N GLY A 60 10.57 -1.09 -1.33
CA GLY A 60 11.62 -1.92 -0.77
C GLY A 60 12.99 -1.28 -0.85
N ASP A 61 13.99 -1.96 -0.30
CA ASP A 61 15.36 -1.47 -0.26
C ASP A 61 16.17 -1.91 -1.49
N GLN A 62 15.71 -2.94 -2.19
CA GLN A 62 16.25 -3.40 -3.48
C GLN A 62 15.09 -3.52 -4.49
N PRO A 63 15.07 -2.73 -5.57
CA PRO A 63 13.99 -2.78 -6.55
C PRO A 63 14.17 -3.88 -7.60
N ASP A 64 15.38 -4.35 -7.82
CA ASP A 64 15.73 -5.36 -8.83
C ASP A 64 16.23 -6.65 -8.16
N CYS A 65 15.92 -7.79 -8.77
CA CYS A 65 16.33 -9.10 -8.25
C CYS A 65 17.85 -9.25 -8.33
N PRO A 66 18.56 -9.55 -7.23
CA PRO A 66 20.03 -9.58 -7.21
C PRO A 66 20.66 -10.70 -8.08
N LYS A 67 19.87 -11.68 -8.56
CA LYS A 67 20.36 -12.78 -9.41
C LYS A 67 20.17 -12.53 -10.91
N CYS A 68 19.08 -11.87 -11.33
CA CYS A 68 18.75 -11.71 -12.75
C CYS A 68 18.46 -10.27 -13.17
N ALA A 69 18.67 -9.29 -12.29
CA ALA A 69 18.39 -7.86 -12.49
C ALA A 69 16.95 -7.50 -12.90
N ARG A 70 16.02 -8.45 -12.91
CA ARG A 70 14.60 -8.21 -13.17
C ARG A 70 14.01 -7.33 -12.06
N ARG A 71 13.33 -6.25 -12.44
CA ARG A 71 12.48 -5.44 -11.55
C ARG A 71 11.50 -6.35 -10.79
N ILE A 72 11.52 -6.26 -9.46
CA ILE A 72 10.59 -6.97 -8.57
C ILE A 72 9.21 -6.30 -8.72
N THR A 73 8.12 -7.07 -8.71
CA THR A 73 6.77 -6.55 -8.96
C THR A 73 5.70 -7.28 -8.17
N TRP A 74 4.45 -6.82 -8.27
CA TRP A 74 3.30 -7.59 -7.80
C TRP A 74 3.21 -9.00 -8.40
N TYR A 75 3.76 -9.25 -9.58
CA TYR A 75 3.74 -10.59 -10.17
C TYR A 75 4.61 -11.59 -9.39
N ASP A 76 5.75 -11.16 -8.84
CA ASP A 76 6.58 -11.99 -7.95
C ASP A 76 5.85 -12.29 -6.63
N ILE A 77 5.10 -11.32 -6.10
CA ILE A 77 4.30 -11.45 -4.88
C ILE A 77 3.14 -12.44 -5.10
N VAL A 78 2.29 -12.20 -6.10
CA VAL A 78 1.11 -13.04 -6.40
C VAL A 78 1.53 -14.47 -6.77
N SER A 79 2.56 -14.64 -7.63
CA SER A 79 3.06 -15.97 -8.00
C SER A 79 3.79 -16.73 -6.88
N SER A 80 4.13 -16.04 -5.78
CA SER A 80 4.63 -16.66 -4.55
C SER A 80 3.50 -16.98 -3.57
N ALA A 81 2.55 -16.05 -3.37
CA ALA A 81 1.40 -16.20 -2.47
C ALA A 81 0.50 -17.40 -2.85
N LEU A 82 0.23 -17.56 -4.14
CA LEU A 82 -0.55 -18.68 -4.71
C LEU A 82 0.11 -20.05 -4.55
N LYS A 83 1.40 -20.11 -4.21
CA LYS A 83 2.12 -21.37 -3.96
C LYS A 83 2.20 -21.73 -2.48
N GLY A 84 1.63 -20.91 -1.59
CA GLY A 84 1.82 -21.02 -0.14
C GLY A 84 0.53 -21.01 0.69
N MET A 85 -0.33 -19.99 0.54
CA MET A 85 -1.35 -19.69 1.57
C MET A 85 -2.67 -19.06 1.10
N HIS A 86 -2.81 -18.58 -0.15
CA HIS A 86 -3.96 -17.75 -0.53
C HIS A 86 -4.67 -18.23 -1.81
N ASP A 87 -6.00 -18.18 -1.78
CA ASP A 87 -6.88 -18.49 -2.91
C ASP A 87 -6.82 -17.38 -4.00
N PRO A 88 -6.85 -17.71 -5.31
CA PRO A 88 -6.85 -16.71 -6.38
C PRO A 88 -7.99 -15.69 -6.28
N THR A 89 -9.17 -16.12 -5.84
CA THR A 89 -10.35 -15.25 -5.68
C THR A 89 -10.11 -14.23 -4.58
N MET A 90 -9.51 -14.64 -3.45
CA MET A 90 -9.13 -13.71 -2.37
C MET A 90 -8.17 -12.63 -2.88
N ILE A 91 -7.13 -13.01 -3.64
CA ILE A 91 -6.16 -12.06 -4.20
C ILE A 91 -6.85 -11.13 -5.22
N ALA A 92 -7.73 -11.67 -6.07
CA ALA A 92 -8.51 -10.89 -7.02
C ALA A 92 -9.43 -9.87 -6.31
N THR A 93 -10.18 -10.27 -5.28
CA THR A 93 -11.04 -9.39 -4.48
C THR A 93 -10.24 -8.25 -3.85
N VAL A 94 -9.01 -8.49 -3.37
CA VAL A 94 -8.17 -7.43 -2.79
C VAL A 94 -7.55 -6.52 -3.86
N ILE A 95 -7.19 -7.03 -5.04
CA ILE A 95 -6.62 -6.23 -6.13
C ILE A 95 -7.69 -5.35 -6.80
N LEU A 96 -8.86 -5.92 -7.12
CA LEU A 96 -9.98 -5.21 -7.74
C LEU A 96 -10.74 -4.36 -6.70
N GLY A 97 -10.82 -4.85 -5.47
CA GLY A 97 -11.23 -4.12 -4.27
C GLY A 97 -12.62 -3.51 -4.33
N GLU A 98 -13.61 -4.39 -4.37
CA GLU A 98 -14.96 -4.11 -3.85
C GLU A 98 -14.92 -3.73 -2.35
N ARG A 99 -13.84 -4.09 -1.66
CA ARG A 99 -13.57 -3.86 -0.23
C ARG A 99 -12.17 -3.28 -0.04
N ARG A 100 -11.99 -2.49 1.02
CA ARG A 100 -10.75 -1.74 1.32
C ARG A 100 -10.03 -2.36 2.51
N TYR A 101 -8.74 -2.64 2.38
CA TYR A 101 -7.95 -3.35 3.38
C TYR A 101 -6.74 -2.54 3.86
N VAL A 102 -6.43 -2.69 5.14
CA VAL A 102 -5.22 -2.15 5.78
C VAL A 102 -4.42 -3.31 6.39
N ASN A 103 -3.12 -3.35 6.10
CA ASN A 103 -2.19 -4.25 6.78
C ASN A 103 -1.59 -3.57 8.01
N THR A 104 -1.67 -4.24 9.16
CA THR A 104 -1.13 -3.82 10.45
C THR A 104 -0.06 -4.81 10.89
N GLY A 105 1.19 -4.50 10.57
CA GLY A 105 2.33 -5.35 10.91
C GLY A 105 3.65 -4.67 10.55
N LEU A 106 4.66 -4.89 11.40
CA LEU A 106 5.97 -4.23 11.29
C LEU A 106 6.58 -4.36 9.88
N PRO A 107 7.20 -3.29 9.32
CA PRO A 107 7.77 -3.26 7.96
C PRO A 107 9.07 -4.06 7.80
N ALA A 108 9.26 -5.12 8.59
CA ALA A 108 10.42 -6.00 8.56
C ALA A 108 10.57 -6.72 7.19
N GLY A 109 9.45 -6.95 6.49
CA GLY A 109 9.43 -7.34 5.08
C GLY A 109 8.37 -8.40 4.77
N ILE A 110 7.98 -8.49 3.50
CA ILE A 110 7.06 -9.52 3.00
C ILE A 110 7.86 -10.81 2.79
N ALA A 111 7.77 -11.72 3.76
CA ALA A 111 8.50 -12.98 3.75
C ALA A 111 7.98 -13.97 2.68
N GLY A 112 8.86 -14.87 2.22
CA GLY A 112 8.50 -15.97 1.32
C GLY A 112 8.37 -15.61 -0.17
N VAL A 113 8.52 -14.33 -0.54
CA VAL A 113 8.47 -13.90 -1.94
C VAL A 113 9.72 -14.39 -2.68
N ARG A 114 9.50 -14.88 -3.91
CA ARG A 114 10.56 -15.35 -4.82
C ARG A 114 10.38 -14.72 -6.18
N CYS A 115 11.49 -14.41 -6.84
CA CYS A 115 11.47 -13.94 -8.22
C CYS A 115 10.74 -14.96 -9.11
N ALA A 116 9.77 -14.50 -9.89
CA ALA A 116 8.96 -15.35 -10.74
C ALA A 116 9.80 -16.09 -11.79
N ASP A 117 10.80 -15.41 -12.34
CA ASP A 117 11.63 -15.92 -13.43
C ASP A 117 12.79 -16.80 -12.92
N CYS A 118 13.61 -16.33 -11.97
CA CYS A 118 14.82 -17.05 -11.52
C CYS A 118 14.68 -17.83 -10.19
N ARG A 119 13.51 -17.75 -9.54
CA ARG A 119 13.11 -18.42 -8.28
C ARG A 119 13.96 -18.12 -7.04
N SER A 120 14.95 -17.23 -7.12
CA SER A 120 15.67 -16.71 -5.95
C SER A 120 14.71 -16.08 -4.93
N PRO A 121 14.98 -16.20 -3.62
CA PRO A 121 14.34 -15.38 -2.60
C PRO A 121 14.47 -13.90 -2.93
N ILE A 122 13.45 -13.13 -2.57
CA ILE A 122 13.48 -11.67 -2.57
C ILE A 122 13.52 -11.21 -1.11
N GLU A 123 14.57 -10.47 -0.78
CA GLU A 123 14.80 -9.88 0.54
C GLU A 123 14.63 -8.36 0.46
N GLY A 124 14.39 -7.69 1.59
CA GLY A 124 14.26 -6.22 1.63
C GLY A 124 13.02 -5.64 0.92
N LEU A 125 12.08 -6.48 0.48
CA LEU A 125 10.77 -6.06 0.00
C LEU A 125 9.90 -5.64 1.19
N ARG A 126 9.54 -4.35 1.26
CA ARG A 126 8.95 -3.73 2.46
C ARG A 126 7.43 -3.66 2.41
N SER A 127 6.85 -3.31 1.26
CA SER A 127 5.41 -3.13 1.10
C SER A 127 4.99 -3.23 -0.37
N PHE A 128 3.70 -3.43 -0.58
CA PHE A 128 3.01 -3.30 -1.86
C PHE A 128 1.69 -2.56 -1.65
N LYS A 129 1.19 -1.87 -2.69
CA LYS A 129 -0.05 -1.09 -2.64
C LYS A 129 -0.80 -1.19 -3.97
N CYS A 130 -2.08 -1.53 -3.89
CA CYS A 130 -3.04 -1.43 -5.00
C CYS A 130 -4.04 -0.32 -4.69
N HIS A 131 -5.09 -0.16 -5.51
CA HIS A 131 -6.10 0.88 -5.27
C HIS A 131 -6.81 0.74 -3.91
N ASN A 132 -6.96 -0.51 -3.45
CA ASN A 132 -7.83 -0.87 -2.32
C ASN A 132 -7.08 -1.57 -1.17
N TRP A 133 -5.74 -1.55 -1.18
CA TRP A 133 -4.91 -2.07 -0.08
C TRP A 133 -3.84 -1.03 0.31
N ALA A 134 -3.82 -0.68 1.60
CA ALA A 134 -2.85 0.22 2.21
C ALA A 134 -2.10 -0.44 3.39
N TYR A 135 -1.02 0.19 3.83
CA TYR A 135 -0.29 -0.17 5.05
C TYR A 135 -0.46 0.96 6.06
N ALA A 136 -0.80 0.62 7.30
CA ALA A 136 -0.76 1.59 8.38
C ALA A 136 0.68 1.81 8.84
N PHE A 137 1.15 3.06 8.80
CA PHE A 137 2.47 3.46 9.30
C PHE A 137 2.55 3.41 10.84
N GLU A 138 1.39 3.41 11.50
CA GLU A 138 1.19 3.24 12.94
C GLU A 138 0.17 2.12 13.17
N GLU A 139 0.04 1.65 14.42
CA GLU A 139 -1.03 0.72 14.80
C GLU A 139 -2.42 1.29 14.46
N LEU A 140 -3.29 0.48 13.84
CA LEU A 140 -4.62 0.91 13.37
C LEU A 140 -5.50 1.49 14.50
N THR A 141 -5.28 1.02 15.73
CA THR A 141 -5.90 1.57 16.94
C THR A 141 -5.55 3.04 17.16
N ALA A 142 -4.30 3.46 16.94
CA ALA A 142 -3.86 4.85 17.06
C ALA A 142 -4.48 5.73 15.96
N VAL A 143 -4.54 5.22 14.73
CA VAL A 143 -5.21 5.92 13.61
C VAL A 143 -6.70 6.13 13.91
N ARG A 144 -7.40 5.09 14.40
CA ARG A 144 -8.80 5.17 14.82
C ARG A 144 -9.02 6.17 15.95
N GLN A 145 -8.16 6.21 16.96
CA GLN A 145 -8.24 7.18 18.06
C GLN A 145 -8.12 8.63 17.56
N ARG A 146 -7.19 8.92 16.64
CA ARG A 146 -7.10 10.26 16.03
C ARG A 146 -8.36 10.65 15.26
N MET A 147 -8.90 9.73 14.46
CA MET A 147 -10.14 10.00 13.71
C MET A 147 -11.35 10.24 14.61
N ALA A 148 -11.43 9.53 15.75
CA ALA A 148 -12.48 9.75 16.74
C ALA A 148 -12.31 11.08 17.54
N GLY A 149 -11.11 11.67 17.55
CA GLY A 149 -10.79 12.91 18.27
C GLY A 149 -10.58 14.15 17.38
N GLY A 150 -10.93 14.09 16.10
CA GLY A 150 -10.57 15.09 15.09
C GLY A 150 -11.36 16.41 15.13
N SER A 151 -11.03 17.31 16.06
CA SER A 151 -11.28 18.75 15.88
C SER A 151 -10.04 19.57 16.26
N VAL A 152 -9.16 19.80 15.28
CA VAL A 152 -8.01 20.71 15.41
C VAL A 152 -7.85 21.51 14.11
N LEU A 153 -8.85 22.33 13.77
CA LEU A 153 -8.74 23.41 12.79
C LEU A 153 -9.85 24.44 13.06
N GLY A 154 -9.61 25.30 14.05
CA GLY A 154 -10.58 26.27 14.52
C GLY A 154 -9.95 27.33 15.42
N GLU A 155 -9.01 28.11 14.84
CA GLU A 155 -8.66 29.51 15.19
C GLU A 155 -7.23 29.85 14.70
N GLN A 156 -7.09 29.93 13.37
CA GLN A 156 -6.20 30.92 12.77
C GLN A 156 -7.03 31.78 11.83
N ARG A 157 -7.71 32.76 12.41
CA ARG A 157 -8.22 33.94 11.69
C ARG A 157 -7.21 35.06 11.86
N GLU A 158 -6.16 34.98 11.07
CA GLU A 158 -5.39 36.18 10.71
C GLU A 158 -6.24 37.05 9.76
N GLN A 159 -5.84 38.33 9.58
CA GLN A 159 -6.52 39.40 8.82
C GLN A 159 -7.64 40.15 9.60
N VAL A 160 -7.68 41.49 9.64
CA VAL A 160 -6.94 42.53 8.89
C VAL A 160 -6.54 43.69 9.82
N ALA A 161 -5.33 44.25 9.65
CA ALA A 161 -4.97 45.56 10.21
C ALA A 161 -5.45 46.69 9.28
N GLN A 162 -6.14 47.71 9.81
CA GLN A 162 -6.48 48.94 9.08
C GLN A 162 -6.31 50.20 9.95
N PRO A 163 -6.13 51.39 9.34
CA PRO A 163 -5.40 52.50 9.95
C PRO A 163 -6.29 53.53 10.68
N GLY A 164 -5.67 54.39 11.50
CA GLY A 164 -6.26 55.68 11.90
C GLY A 164 -6.02 56.78 10.83
N PRO A 165 -6.12 58.09 11.15
CA PRO A 165 -6.50 58.75 12.42
C PRO A 165 -8.01 59.17 12.39
N PRO A 166 -8.52 60.41 12.63
CA PRO A 166 -7.93 61.75 12.77
C PRO A 166 -7.73 62.23 14.23
N VAL A 167 -8.27 63.39 14.60
CA VAL A 167 -7.97 64.22 15.80
C VAL A 167 -9.25 64.96 16.21
N GLU A 168 -9.48 65.15 17.51
CA GLU A 168 -9.81 66.44 18.17
C GLU A 168 -9.24 66.43 19.60
#